data_AF-A0AAP6TFZ3-F1
#
_entry.id   AF-A0AAP6TFZ3-F1
#
_cell.length_a   1.000
_cell.length_b   1.000
_cell.length_c   1.000
_cell.angle_alpha   90.00
_cell.angle_beta   90.00
_cell.angle_gamma   90.00
#
_symmetry.space_group_name_H-M   'P 1'
#
loop_
_entity.id
_entity.type
_entity.pdbx_description
1 polymer ?
#
loop_
_entity_poly.entity_id
_entity_poly.type
_entity_poly.pdbx_seq_one_letter_code
_entity_poly.pdbx_strand_id
1 'polypeptide(L)'
;LANKEIERINEWKDKEVEKLQSGKEYLQSLVIEYFRIQKEQDSKFKLNTPYGKVTARKGSKVIQVSNEQEVIKQLEQRGFDNYVKVTKKLSQSDIKKDFNVTENGTLIDANGEVLEGASIVEKPTSYTVKVGE
;
A
#
# COMPACT_ATOMS: atom_id res chain seq x y z
N LEU A 1 30.84 20.19 -0.97
CA LEU A 1 31.91 19.53 -0.19
C LEU A 1 31.35 18.57 0.86
N ALA A 2 30.46 19.02 1.76
CA ALA A 2 29.83 18.18 2.78
C ALA A 2 29.13 16.92 2.23
N ASN A 3 28.31 17.05 1.19
CA ASN A 3 27.59 15.90 0.60
C ASN A 3 28.53 14.82 0.04
N LYS A 4 29.67 15.23 -0.52
CA LYS A 4 30.65 14.31 -1.11
C LYS A 4 31.39 13.48 -0.05
N GLU A 5 31.63 14.07 1.12
CA GLU A 5 32.25 13.35 2.24
C GLU A 5 31.25 12.37 2.89
N ILE A 6 29.98 12.78 3.01
CA ILE A 6 28.90 11.89 3.47
C ILE A 6 28.76 10.68 2.52
N GLU A 7 28.77 10.91 1.22
CA GLU A 7 28.69 9.86 0.21
C GLU A 7 29.86 8.87 0.33
N ARG A 8 31.10 9.37 0.44
CA ARG A 8 32.29 8.54 0.63
C ARG A 8 32.22 7.67 1.89
N ILE A 9 31.78 8.22 3.01
CA ILE A 9 31.63 7.48 4.27
C ILE A 9 30.54 6.41 4.15
N ASN A 10 29.42 6.73 3.51
CA ASN A 10 28.34 5.78 3.27
C ASN A 10 28.80 4.62 2.37
N GLU A 11 29.50 4.90 1.27
CA GLU A 11 30.03 3.86 0.39
C GLU A 11 30.99 2.91 1.13
N TRP A 12 31.87 3.44 1.98
CA TRP A 12 32.77 2.61 2.79
C TRP A 12 31.99 1.73 3.77
N LYS A 13 31.02 2.32 4.47
CA LYS A 13 30.14 1.59 5.39
C LYS A 13 29.38 0.47 4.66
N ASP A 14 28.82 0.76 3.50
CA ASP A 14 28.02 -0.19 2.75
C ASP A 14 28.86 -1.38 2.28
N LYS A 15 30.11 -1.16 1.84
CA LYS A 15 31.04 -2.25 1.48
C LYS A 15 31.38 -3.16 2.65
N GLU A 16 31.65 -2.60 3.83
CA GLU A 16 31.92 -3.41 5.03
C GLU A 16 30.69 -4.21 5.47
N VAL A 17 29.51 -3.59 5.41
CA VAL A 17 28.24 -4.27 5.72
C VAL A 17 27.93 -5.37 4.71
N GLU A 18 28.12 -5.12 3.42
CA GLU A 18 27.89 -6.09 2.33
C GLU A 18 28.74 -7.35 2.49
N LYS A 19 30.02 -7.19 2.88
CA LYS A 19 30.91 -8.33 3.14
C LYS A 19 30.40 -9.21 4.28
N LEU A 20 29.97 -8.60 5.39
CA LEU A 20 29.42 -9.33 6.53
C LEU A 20 28.07 -9.98 6.18
N GLN A 21 27.23 -9.26 5.45
CA GLN A 21 25.94 -9.73 4.99
C GLN A 21 26.08 -10.93 4.05
N SER A 22 27.03 -10.89 3.12
CA SER A 22 27.32 -12.01 2.21
C SER A 22 27.74 -13.28 2.96
N GLY A 23 28.63 -13.15 3.95
CA GLY A 23 29.04 -14.28 4.79
C GLY A 23 27.89 -14.86 5.61
N LYS A 24 27.03 -13.99 6.16
CA LYS A 24 25.82 -14.38 6.88
C LYS A 24 24.84 -15.14 5.97
N GLU A 25 24.60 -14.64 4.76
CA GLU A 25 23.71 -15.27 3.78
C GLU A 25 24.20 -16.64 3.34
N TYR A 26 25.51 -16.79 3.13
CA TYR A 26 26.14 -18.07 2.83
C TYR A 26 25.93 -19.09 3.96
N LEU A 27 26.21 -18.71 5.21
CA LEU A 27 25.99 -19.62 6.35
C LEU A 27 24.50 -19.94 6.53
N GLN A 28 23.63 -18.95 6.33
CA GLN A 28 22.19 -19.14 6.43
C GLN A 28 21.67 -20.11 5.35
N SER A 29 22.19 -20.06 4.12
CA SER A 29 21.78 -20.96 3.05
C SER A 29 22.13 -22.42 3.38
N LEU A 30 23.32 -22.69 3.91
CA LEU A 30 23.74 -24.03 4.34
C LEU A 30 22.81 -24.59 5.44
N VAL A 31 22.47 -23.76 6.44
CA VAL A 31 21.60 -24.19 7.53
C VAL A 31 20.17 -24.44 7.02
N ILE A 32 19.67 -23.63 6.09
CA ILE A 32 18.36 -23.81 5.46
C ILE A 32 18.34 -25.10 4.63
N GLU A 33 19.37 -25.36 3.83
CA GLU A 33 19.47 -26.56 3.00
C GLU A 33 19.47 -27.82 3.86
N TYR A 34 20.28 -27.85 4.91
CA TYR A 34 20.28 -28.94 5.88
C TYR A 34 18.90 -29.14 6.51
N PHE A 35 18.27 -28.07 7.00
CA PHE A 35 16.93 -28.13 7.58
C PHE A 35 15.90 -28.67 6.57
N ARG A 36 16.00 -28.29 5.30
CA ARG A 36 15.10 -28.76 4.23
C ARG A 36 15.23 -30.25 4.01
N ILE A 37 16.45 -30.77 3.84
CA ILE A 37 16.73 -32.19 3.63
C ILE A 37 16.20 -33.02 4.80
N GLN A 38 16.42 -32.57 6.04
CA GLN A 38 15.90 -33.25 7.23
C GLN A 38 14.37 -33.21 7.31
N LYS A 39 13.75 -32.10 6.90
CA LYS A 39 12.28 -31.96 6.83
C LYS A 39 11.62 -32.85 5.77
N GLU A 40 12.32 -33.12 4.67
CA GLU A 40 11.86 -34.03 3.61
C GLU A 40 11.86 -35.49 4.11
N GLN A 41 12.82 -35.86 4.96
CA GLN A 41 12.89 -37.19 5.59
C GLN A 41 11.92 -37.33 6.78
N ASP A 42 11.84 -36.32 7.65
CA ASP A 42 10.92 -36.25 8.78
C ASP A 42 10.16 -34.92 8.81
N SER A 43 8.86 -35.00 8.51
CA SER A 43 7.95 -33.86 8.54
C SER A 43 7.85 -33.16 9.91
N LYS A 44 8.21 -33.83 11.02
CA LYS A 44 8.18 -33.28 12.39
C LYS A 44 9.55 -32.78 12.87
N PHE A 45 10.59 -32.89 12.05
CA PHE A 45 11.94 -32.45 12.39
C PHE A 45 11.97 -30.98 12.82
N LYS A 46 12.76 -30.69 13.87
CA LYS A 46 12.98 -29.36 14.41
C LYS A 46 14.48 -29.14 14.60
N LEU A 47 14.97 -27.99 14.14
CA LEU A 47 16.35 -27.57 14.35
C LEU A 47 16.38 -26.42 15.35
N ASN A 48 16.77 -26.73 16.58
CA ASN A 48 16.98 -25.75 17.65
C ASN A 48 18.45 -25.78 18.05
N THR A 49 19.06 -24.61 18.15
CA THR A 49 20.43 -24.40 18.64
C THR A 49 20.38 -23.46 19.84
N PRO A 50 21.44 -23.40 20.67
CA PRO A 50 21.51 -22.43 21.78
C PRO A 50 21.34 -20.98 21.33
N TYR A 51 21.68 -20.68 20.07
CA TYR A 51 21.65 -19.34 19.51
C TYR A 51 20.41 -19.05 18.65
N GLY A 52 19.48 -20.01 18.48
CA GLY A 52 18.27 -19.79 17.70
C GLY A 52 17.59 -21.06 17.21
N LYS A 53 16.68 -20.90 16.26
CA LYS A 53 15.95 -22.02 15.64
C LYS A 53 15.66 -21.73 14.19
N VAL A 54 15.57 -22.79 13.39
CA VAL A 54 15.11 -22.68 12.00
C VAL A 54 13.65 -23.06 11.91
N THR A 55 12.86 -22.19 11.31
CA THR A 55 11.44 -22.40 11.10
C THR A 55 11.10 -22.18 9.64
N ALA A 56 10.29 -23.08 9.08
CA ALA A 56 9.68 -22.88 7.78
C ALA A 56 8.19 -22.60 7.95
N ARG A 57 7.68 -21.61 7.22
CA ARG A 57 6.26 -21.29 7.12
C ARG A 57 5.87 -21.28 5.65
N LYS A 58 4.80 -22.00 5.29
CA LYS A 58 4.22 -21.91 3.96
C LYS A 58 3.54 -20.53 3.82
N GLY A 59 3.85 -19.81 2.74
CA GLY A 59 3.22 -18.53 2.44
C GLY A 59 1.70 -18.64 2.30
N SER A 60 0.98 -17.56 2.60
CA SER A 60 -0.46 -17.48 2.35
C SER A 60 -0.74 -17.52 0.85
N LYS A 61 -1.84 -18.16 0.45
CA LYS A 61 -2.34 -18.08 -0.93
C LYS A 61 -2.81 -16.65 -1.18
N VAL A 62 -2.22 -15.97 -2.15
CA VAL A 62 -2.63 -14.63 -2.60
C VAL A 62 -3.26 -14.77 -3.97
N ILE A 63 -4.38 -14.07 -4.20
CA ILE A 63 -5.00 -14.01 -5.52
C ILE A 63 -4.19 -13.01 -6.35
N GLN A 64 -3.60 -13.46 -7.45
CA GLN A 64 -2.97 -12.59 -8.44
C GLN A 64 -4.00 -12.26 -9.52
N VAL A 65 -4.31 -10.98 -9.66
CA VAL A 65 -5.26 -10.49 -10.67
C VAL A 65 -4.47 -9.68 -11.71
N SER A 66 -4.43 -10.17 -12.95
CA SER A 66 -3.73 -9.47 -14.04
C SER A 66 -4.54 -8.29 -14.59
N ASN A 67 -5.87 -8.42 -14.64
CA ASN A 67 -6.77 -7.37 -15.06
C ASN A 67 -8.02 -7.35 -14.16
N GLU A 68 -8.06 -6.39 -13.25
CA GLU A 68 -9.12 -6.28 -12.24
C GLU A 68 -10.51 -6.04 -12.87
N GLN A 69 -10.58 -5.30 -13.98
CA GLN A 69 -11.85 -5.00 -14.64
C GLN A 69 -12.47 -6.23 -15.31
N GLU A 70 -11.65 -7.07 -15.95
CA GLU A 70 -12.13 -8.32 -16.55
C GLU A 70 -12.61 -9.31 -15.48
N VAL A 71 -11.90 -9.37 -14.35
CA VAL A 71 -12.31 -10.21 -13.21
C VAL A 71 -13.61 -9.70 -12.61
N ILE A 72 -13.78 -8.39 -12.43
CA ILE A 72 -15.03 -7.79 -11.96
C ILE A 72 -16.19 -8.14 -12.89
N LYS A 73 -16.05 -7.95 -14.21
CA LYS A 73 -17.09 -8.29 -15.19
C LYS A 73 -17.47 -9.76 -15.15
N GLN A 74 -16.49 -10.67 -15.04
CA GLN A 74 -16.76 -12.10 -14.95
C GLN A 74 -17.45 -12.49 -13.65
N LEU A 75 -17.15 -11.80 -12.54
CA LEU A 75 -17.82 -12.00 -11.26
C LEU A 75 -19.28 -11.50 -11.33
N GLU A 76 -19.52 -10.31 -11.88
CA GLU A 76 -20.85 -9.75 -12.09
C GLU A 76 -21.69 -10.62 -13.05
N GLN A 77 -21.12 -11.07 -14.18
CA GLN A 77 -21.81 -11.97 -15.12
C GLN A 77 -22.22 -13.31 -14.50
N ARG A 78 -21.48 -13.78 -13.49
CA ARG A 78 -21.75 -15.02 -12.77
C ARG A 78 -22.61 -14.81 -11.53
N GLY A 79 -23.06 -13.59 -11.25
CA GLY A 79 -23.88 -13.24 -10.09
C GLY A 79 -23.13 -13.27 -8.76
N PHE A 80 -21.80 -13.10 -8.79
CA PHE A 80 -20.92 -13.08 -7.61
C PHE A 80 -20.69 -11.63 -7.12
N ASP A 81 -21.77 -10.88 -6.92
CA ASP A 81 -21.72 -9.44 -6.59
C ASP A 81 -21.10 -9.17 -5.20
N ASN A 82 -21.11 -10.17 -4.30
CA ASN A 82 -20.51 -10.08 -2.97
C ASN A 82 -18.98 -9.87 -2.99
N TYR A 83 -18.32 -10.11 -4.11
CA TYR A 83 -16.87 -9.95 -4.26
C TYR A 83 -16.48 -8.64 -4.97
N VAL A 84 -17.47 -7.85 -5.41
CA VAL A 84 -17.26 -6.56 -6.08
C VAL A 84 -17.69 -5.43 -5.14
N LYS A 85 -16.73 -4.62 -4.70
CA LYS A 85 -17.01 -3.54 -3.74
C LYS A 85 -17.51 -2.29 -4.46
N VAL A 86 -18.82 -2.03 -4.38
CA VAL A 86 -19.41 -0.78 -4.86
C VAL A 86 -19.04 0.36 -3.91
N THR A 87 -18.18 1.26 -4.37
CA THR A 87 -17.74 2.42 -3.59
C THR A 87 -18.67 3.60 -3.85
N LYS A 88 -19.59 3.89 -2.91
CA LYS A 88 -20.42 5.11 -2.92
C LYS A 88 -19.56 6.31 -2.47
N LYS A 89 -19.14 7.14 -3.42
CA LYS A 89 -18.44 8.42 -3.14
C LYS A 89 -19.40 9.58 -3.35
N LEU A 90 -19.32 10.57 -2.46
CA LEU A 90 -20.05 11.83 -2.58
C LEU A 90 -19.43 12.67 -3.70
N SER A 91 -20.19 13.00 -4.73
CA SER A 91 -19.73 13.90 -5.79
C SER A 91 -19.91 15.35 -5.36
N GLN A 92 -18.94 15.86 -4.60
CA GLN A 92 -18.93 17.27 -4.17
C GLN A 92 -18.88 18.25 -5.36
N SER A 93 -18.37 17.82 -6.51
CA SER A 93 -18.33 18.62 -7.74
C SER A 93 -19.69 18.78 -8.40
N ASP A 94 -20.53 17.74 -8.38
CA ASP A 94 -21.87 17.79 -8.97
C ASP A 94 -22.84 18.50 -8.02
N ILE A 95 -22.68 18.29 -6.71
CA ILE A 95 -23.42 19.04 -5.68
C ILE A 95 -23.18 20.56 -5.82
N LYS A 96 -21.96 21.00 -6.13
CA LYS A 96 -21.67 22.43 -6.34
C LYS A 96 -22.30 23.03 -7.61
N LYS A 97 -22.73 22.20 -8.57
CA LYS A 97 -23.32 22.65 -9.84
C LYS A 97 -24.84 22.63 -9.80
N ASP A 98 -25.42 21.59 -9.21
CA ASP A 98 -26.86 21.34 -9.28
C ASP A 98 -27.62 21.93 -8.09
N PHE A 99 -26.94 22.26 -6.98
CA PHE A 99 -27.58 22.83 -5.80
C PHE A 99 -27.49 24.36 -5.81
N ASN A 100 -28.61 25.01 -5.48
CA ASN A 100 -28.66 26.46 -5.33
C ASN A 100 -28.09 26.87 -3.97
N VAL A 101 -27.22 27.88 -3.98
CA VAL A 101 -26.59 28.43 -2.77
C VAL A 101 -27.42 29.62 -2.28
N THR A 102 -27.89 29.57 -1.05
CA THR A 102 -28.53 30.73 -0.40
C THR A 102 -27.49 31.70 0.17
N GLU A 103 -27.90 32.95 0.45
CA GLU A 103 -27.05 34.00 1.02
C GLU A 103 -26.34 33.59 2.34
N ASN A 104 -26.86 32.58 3.04
CA ASN A 104 -26.27 32.03 4.26
C ASN A 104 -25.35 30.80 4.02
N GLY A 105 -24.98 30.49 2.77
CA GLY A 105 -24.07 29.39 2.42
C GLY A 105 -24.67 27.99 2.52
N THR A 106 -26.00 27.88 2.60
CA THR A 106 -26.73 26.61 2.68
C THR A 106 -27.11 26.12 1.28
N LEU A 107 -26.88 24.82 1.02
CA LEU A 107 -27.18 24.16 -0.24
C LEU A 107 -28.65 23.69 -0.30
N ILE A 108 -29.37 24.05 -1.37
CA ILE A 108 -30.76 23.67 -1.60
C ILE A 108 -30.86 22.81 -2.87
N ASP A 109 -31.53 21.66 -2.79
CA ASP A 109 -31.79 20.76 -3.93
C ASP A 109 -32.86 21.34 -4.88
N ALA A 110 -33.01 20.78 -6.08
CA ALA A 110 -34.00 21.17 -7.09
C ALA A 110 -35.46 21.15 -6.58
N ASN A 111 -35.75 20.42 -5.48
CA ASN A 111 -37.06 20.34 -4.85
C ASN A 111 -37.25 21.30 -3.66
N GLY A 112 -36.26 22.15 -3.34
CA GLY A 112 -36.35 23.12 -2.24
C GLY A 112 -36.02 22.56 -0.86
N GLU A 113 -35.53 21.31 -0.78
CA GLU A 113 -35.09 20.69 0.48
C GLU A 113 -33.65 21.10 0.82
N VAL A 114 -33.43 21.42 2.10
CA VAL A 114 -32.13 21.84 2.63
C VAL A 114 -31.24 20.63 2.85
N LEU A 115 -30.01 20.66 2.31
CA LEU A 115 -29.05 19.59 2.54
C LEU A 115 -28.33 19.77 3.89
N GLU A 116 -28.88 19.16 4.94
CA GLU A 116 -28.27 19.17 6.27
C GLU A 116 -26.90 18.46 6.26
N GLY A 117 -25.85 19.17 6.68
CA GLY A 117 -24.49 18.64 6.83
C GLY A 117 -23.47 19.06 5.76
N ALA A 118 -23.86 19.84 4.74
CA ALA A 118 -22.92 20.43 3.78
C ALA A 118 -23.13 21.95 3.69
N SER A 119 -22.10 22.72 4.05
CA SER A 119 -22.05 24.17 3.87
C SER A 119 -20.91 24.55 2.94
N ILE A 120 -21.13 25.57 2.12
CA ILE A 120 -20.06 26.17 1.31
C ILE A 120 -19.38 27.25 2.15
N VAL A 121 -18.08 27.07 2.40
CA VAL A 121 -17.22 28.08 3.03
C VAL A 121 -16.30 28.63 1.94
N GLU A 122 -16.45 29.92 1.62
CA GLU A 122 -15.53 30.62 0.72
C GLU A 122 -14.17 30.77 1.40
N LYS A 123 -13.10 30.30 0.73
CA LYS A 123 -11.74 30.48 1.22
C LYS A 123 -11.21 31.87 0.83
N PRO A 124 -10.33 32.47 1.66
CA PRO A 124 -9.69 33.73 1.32
C PRO A 124 -8.84 33.60 0.06
N THR A 125 -8.76 34.69 -0.71
CA THR A 125 -8.00 34.79 -1.95
C THR A 125 -6.53 34.42 -1.74
N SER A 126 -6.04 33.35 -2.39
CA SER A 126 -4.63 32.94 -2.33
C SER A 126 -3.83 33.54 -3.48
N TYR A 127 -2.75 34.26 -3.15
CA TYR A 127 -1.79 34.76 -4.14
C TYR A 127 -0.63 33.76 -4.29
N THR A 128 -0.34 33.31 -5.51
CA THR A 128 0.81 32.44 -5.81
C THR A 128 1.67 33.12 -6.86
N VAL A 129 2.94 33.40 -6.52
CA VAL A 129 3.93 33.89 -7.47
C VAL A 129 4.69 32.68 -8.01
N LYS A 130 4.57 32.43 -9.32
CA LYS A 130 5.37 31.42 -10.01
C LYS A 130 6.57 32.13 -10.62
N VAL A 131 7.77 31.68 -10.27
CA VAL A 131 9.01 32.12 -10.91
C VAL A 131 9.10 31.41 -12.26
N GLY A 132 9.26 32.16 -13.35
CA GLY A 132 9.48 31.60 -14.67
C GLY A 132 10.85 30.92 -14.75
N GLU A 133 10.93 29.83 -15.51
CA GLU A 133 12.20 29.16 -15.83
C GLU A 133 13.21 30.09 -16.51
#